data_AF-A0A7X4GEL7-F1
#
_entry.id   AF-A0A7X4GEL7-F1
#
_cell.length_a   1.000
_cell.length_b   1.000
_cell.length_c   1.000
_cell.angle_alpha   90.00
_cell.angle_beta   90.00
_cell.angle_gamma   90.00
#
_symmetry.space_group_name_H-M   'P 1'
#
loop_
_entity.id
_entity.type
_entity.pdbx_description
1 polymer ?
#
loop_
_entity_poly.entity_id
_entity_poly.type
_entity_poly.pdbx_seq_one_letter_code
_entity_poly.pdbx_strand_id
1 'polypeptide(L)' 'MSDRFRITTFGRPRTPWRQSMEEAMADAIQMELASWDASRREWFLAVPVALQGAKGRAAA' A
#
# COMPACT_ATOMS: atom_id res chain seq x y z
N MET A 1 18.32 4.40 -4.79
CA MET A 1 17.66 3.11 -4.51
C MET A 1 16.20 3.38 -4.29
N SER A 2 15.31 2.70 -5.01
CA SER A 2 13.88 2.96 -4.92
C SER A 2 13.25 2.04 -3.89
N ASP A 3 12.64 2.62 -2.86
CA ASP A 3 11.73 1.89 -1.99
C ASP A 3 10.56 1.36 -2.81
N ARG A 4 10.06 0.17 -2.45
CA ARG A 4 8.91 -0.43 -3.12
C ARG A 4 7.81 -0.73 -2.12
N PHE A 5 6.57 -0.48 -2.53
CA PHE A 5 5.38 -0.60 -1.68
C PHE A 5 4.34 -1.51 -2.35
N ARG A 6 3.60 -2.30 -1.59
CA ARG A 6 2.43 -3.03 -2.11
C ARG A 6 1.38 -3.24 -1.03
N ILE A 7 0.17 -3.58 -1.44
CA ILE A 7 -0.92 -3.89 -0.54
C ILE A 7 -1.00 -5.37 -0.27
N THR A 8 -1.19 -5.71 1.00
CA THR A 8 -1.46 -7.07 1.46
C THR A 8 -2.77 -7.10 2.25
N THR A 9 -3.49 -8.21 2.18
CA THR A 9 -4.61 -8.52 3.08
C THR A 9 -4.35 -9.87 3.71
N PHE A 10 -4.54 -9.99 5.03
CA PHE A 10 -4.25 -11.22 5.79
C PHE A 10 -2.85 -11.79 5.49
N GLY A 11 -1.85 -10.91 5.33
CA GLY A 11 -0.46 -11.29 5.01
C GLY A 11 -0.22 -11.77 3.57
N ARG A 12 -1.25 -11.78 2.71
CA ARG A 12 -1.14 -12.18 1.31
C ARG A 12 -1.08 -10.96 0.38
N PRO A 13 -0.16 -10.91 -0.59
CA PRO A 13 -0.11 -9.83 -1.57
C PRO A 13 -1.38 -9.74 -2.41
N ARG A 14 -1.88 -8.53 -2.59
CA ARG A 14 -3.05 -8.24 -3.43
C ARG A 14 -2.72 -7.36 -4.63
N THR A 15 -1.62 -6.60 -4.55
CA THR A 15 -1.19 -5.70 -5.63
C THR A 15 0.27 -5.93 -6.01
N PRO A 16 0.69 -5.54 -7.22
CA PRO A 16 2.10 -5.48 -7.62
C PRO A 16 2.89 -4.50 -6.74
N TRP A 17 4.21 -4.59 -6.82
CA TRP A 17 5.08 -3.58 -6.21
C TRP A 17 4.99 -2.25 -6.97
N ARG A 18 4.82 -1.16 -6.22
CA ARG A 18 4.78 0.24 -6.65
C ARG A 18 6.02 0.98 -6.16
N GLN A 19 6.34 2.10 -6.81
CA GLN A 19 7.51 2.91 -6.44
C GLN A 19 7.19 3.95 -5.37
N SER A 20 5.91 4.23 -5.13
CA SER A 20 5.44 5.12 -4.07
C SER A 20 4.37 4.46 -3.21
N MET A 21 4.26 4.94 -1.96
CA MET A 21 3.19 4.55 -1.04
C MET A 21 1.83 4.99 -1.57
N GLU A 22 1.75 6.16 -2.20
CA GLU A 22 0.52 6.73 -2.74
C GLU A 22 -0.06 5.86 -3.86
N GLU A 23 0.78 5.37 -4.78
CA GLU A 23 0.37 4.42 -5.82
C GLU A 23 -0.18 3.12 -5.22
N ALA A 24 0.48 2.58 -4.19
CA ALA A 24 0.01 1.37 -3.53
C ALA A 24 -1.33 1.60 -2.81
N MET A 25 -1.53 2.75 -2.16
CA MET A 25 -2.80 3.09 -1.52
C MET A 25 -3.92 3.37 -2.54
N ALA A 26 -3.59 3.94 -3.70
CA ALA A 26 -4.53 4.07 -4.80
C ALA A 26 -5.04 2.71 -5.30
N ASP A 27 -4.15 1.70 -5.39
CA ASP A 27 -4.57 0.32 -5.68
C ASP A 27 -5.54 -0.20 -4.62
N ALA A 28 -5.31 0.07 -3.33
CA ALA A 28 -6.22 -0.33 -2.25
C ALA A 28 -7.61 0.31 -2.39
N ILE A 29 -7.70 1.58 -2.81
CA ILE A 29 -8.98 2.24 -3.08
C ILE A 29 -9.69 1.59 -4.26
N GLN A 30 -8.99 1.37 -5.38
CA GLN A 30 -9.58 0.76 -6.57
C GLN A 30 -10.13 -0.64 -6.31
N MET A 31 -9.53 -1.37 -5.37
CA MET A 31 -9.97 -2.69 -4.94
C MET A 31 -11.03 -2.65 -3.83
N GLU A 32 -11.53 -1.46 -3.46
CA GLU A 32 -12.48 -1.23 -2.36
C GLU A 32 -11.97 -1.76 -1.00
N LEU A 33 -10.65 -1.87 -0.84
CA LEU A 33 -10.00 -2.32 0.39
C LEU A 33 -9.71 -1.15 1.34
N ALA A 34 -9.62 0.06 0.81
CA ALA A 34 -9.44 1.29 1.55
C ALA A 34 -10.30 2.42 0.96
N SER A 35 -10.55 3.45 1.75
CA SER A 35 -11.09 4.73 1.29
C SER A 35 -10.31 5.89 1.90
N TRP A 36 -10.34 7.04 1.24
CA TRP A 36 -9.66 8.26 1.68
C TRP A 36 -10.70 9.32 2.04
N ASP A 37 -10.62 9.86 3.25
CA ASP A 37 -11.39 11.04 3.66
C ASP A 37 -10.49 12.28 3.61
N ALA A 38 -10.73 13.13 2.62
CA ALA A 38 -9.96 14.35 2.41
C ALA A 38 -10.22 15.42 3.48
N SER A 39 -11.39 15.43 4.13
CA SER A 39 -11.73 16.41 5.17
C SER A 39 -10.93 16.17 6.45
N ARG A 40 -10.64 14.90 6.73
CA ARG A 40 -9.88 14.44 7.89
C ARG A 40 -8.43 14.11 7.56
N ARG A 41 -8.09 14.02 6.27
CA ARG A 41 -6.79 13.53 5.76
C ARG A 41 -6.44 12.15 6.34
N GLU A 42 -7.43 11.27 6.40
CA GLU A 42 -7.32 9.94 7.00
C GLU A 42 -7.75 8.83 6.03
N TRP A 43 -7.09 7.68 6.16
CA TRP A 43 -7.41 6.46 5.42
C TRP A 43 -8.28 5.54 6.27
N PHE A 44 -9.37 5.06 5.70
CA PHE A 44 -10.23 4.05 6.31
C PHE A 44 -10.00 2.71 5.62
N LEU A 45 -9.91 1.63 6.40
CA LEU A 45 -9.64 0.28 5.90
C LEU A 45 -10.90 -0.58 6.06
N ALA A 46 -11.37 -1.19 4.98
CA ALA A 46 -12.59 -2.02 4.97
C ALA A 46 -12.34 -3.45 5.49
N VAL A 47 -11.10 -3.94 5.34
CA VAL A 47 -10.62 -5.23 5.86
C VAL A 47 -9.25 -5.03 6.50
N PRO A 48 -8.67 -6.03 7.19
CA PRO A 48 -7.27 -5.98 7.63
C PRO A 48 -6.31 -5.87 6.43
N VAL A 49 -6.06 -4.62 6.02
CA VAL A 49 -5.14 -4.22 4.97
C VAL A 49 -3.84 -3.77 5.62
N ALA A 50 -2.71 -4.19 5.04
CA ALA A 50 -1.40 -3.72 5.45
C ALA A 50 -0.58 -3.28 4.23
N LEU A 51 0.10 -2.14 4.37
CA LEU A 51 1.11 -1.68 3.42
C LEU A 51 2.42 -2.40 3.71
N GLN A 52 2.92 -3.14 2.73
CA GLN A 52 4.22 -3.79 2.81
C GLN A 52 5.26 -2.94 2.08
N GLY A 53 6.34 -2.57 2.78
CA GLY A 53 7.50 -1.88 2.22
C GLY A 53 8.71 -2.81 2.08
N ALA A 54 9.45 -2.68 0.98
CA ALA A 54 10.75 -3.33 0.78
C ALA A 54 11.80 -2.25 0.48
N LYS A 55 12.74 -2.07 1.41
CA LYS A 55 13.94 -1.25 1.18
C LYS A 55 14.85 -1.97 0.20
N GLY A 56 15.34 -1.28 -0.82
CA GLY A 56 16.45 -1.81 -1.62
C GLY A 56 17.64 -2.08 -0.69
N ARG A 57 18.13 -3.32 -0.64
CA ARG A 57 19.36 -3.64 0.11
C ARG A 57 20.54 -3.27 -0.78
N ALA A 58 21.52 -2.54 -0.23
CA ALA A 58 22.75 -2.24 -0.95
C ALA A 58 23.49 -3.57 -1.13
N ALA A 59 23.87 -3.89 -2.37
CA ALA A 59 24.83 -4.94 -2.62
C ALA A 59 26.14 -4.51 -1.97
N ALA A 60 26.66 -5.35 -1.07
CA ALA A 60 27.99 -5.21 -0.48
C ALA A 60 29.02 -5.83 -1.41
#